data_AF-A0A178FE45-F1
#
_entry.id   AF-A0A178FE45-F1
#
_cell.length_a   1.000
_cell.length_b   1.000
_cell.length_c   1.000
_cell.angle_alpha   90.00
_cell.angle_beta   90.00
_cell.angle_gamma   90.00
#
_symmetry.space_group_name_H-M   'P 1'
#
loop_
_entity.id
_entity.type
_entity.pdbx_description
1 polymer ?
#
loop_
_entity_poly.entity_id
_entity_poly.type
_entity_poly.pdbx_seq_one_letter_code
_entity_poly.pdbx_strand_id
1 'polypeptide(L)'
;MTKRTKKVGVTGKYGVRYGASLRKQVKKMEVTQHARYICTFCGKNSVKRTAVGIWECRSCRKTVAGGAWTVSTAAAATTRSTIRRLREIAEV
;
A
#
# COMPACT_ATOMS: atom_id res chain seq x y z
N MET A 1 -1.32 22.73 14.84
CA MET A 1 -1.13 21.33 15.27
C MET A 1 0.32 21.15 15.73
N THR A 2 0.56 20.67 16.95
CA THR A 2 1.92 20.45 17.46
C THR A 2 2.40 19.03 17.18
N LYS A 3 3.72 18.85 17.01
CA LYS A 3 4.34 17.55 16.78
C LYS A 3 4.31 16.73 18.07
N ARG A 4 3.44 15.72 18.12
CA ARG A 4 3.23 14.89 19.33
C ARG A 4 4.32 13.85 19.61
N THR A 5 5.04 13.40 18.57
CA THR A 5 6.07 12.36 18.74
C THR A 5 7.34 12.70 17.96
N LYS A 6 8.52 12.41 18.54
CA LYS A 6 9.82 12.64 17.88
C LYS A 6 10.14 11.57 16.83
N LYS A 7 9.94 10.29 17.17
CA LYS A 7 10.37 9.13 16.35
C LYS A 7 9.26 8.11 16.06
N VAL A 8 8.37 7.86 17.01
CA VAL A 8 7.48 6.68 16.96
C VAL A 8 6.32 6.80 15.98
N GLY A 9 5.66 7.96 15.84
CA GLY A 9 4.52 8.11 14.94
C GLY A 9 3.39 7.12 15.25
N VAL A 10 2.84 6.46 14.22
CA VAL A 10 1.71 5.50 14.34
C VAL A 10 1.97 4.36 15.33
N THR A 11 3.22 3.94 15.51
CA THR A 11 3.57 2.88 16.46
C THR A 11 3.60 3.33 17.91
N GLY A 12 3.26 4.60 18.20
CA GLY A 12 3.03 5.08 19.56
C GLY A 12 1.93 4.30 20.30
N LYS A 13 0.97 3.72 19.55
CA LYS A 13 -0.09 2.86 20.11
C LYS A 13 0.41 1.61 20.83
N TYR A 14 1.63 1.17 20.52
CA TYR A 14 2.24 0.00 21.18
C TYR A 14 2.95 0.34 22.49
N GLY A 15 3.10 1.62 22.83
CA GLY A 15 3.80 2.07 24.04
C GLY A 15 5.24 1.53 24.09
N VAL A 16 5.63 1.02 25.26
CA VAL A 16 6.98 0.48 25.50
C VAL A 16 7.19 -0.95 24.97
N ARG A 17 6.12 -1.67 24.62
CA ARG A 17 6.14 -3.11 24.31
C ARG A 17 6.86 -3.48 23.01
N TYR A 18 7.29 -4.74 22.91
CA TYR A 18 7.87 -5.41 21.72
C TYR A 18 9.28 -4.97 21.27
N GLY A 19 9.84 -3.90 21.83
CA GLY A 19 11.18 -3.43 21.46
C GLY A 19 11.24 -2.56 20.19
N ALA A 20 12.33 -1.81 20.05
CA ALA A 20 12.44 -0.75 19.05
C ALA A 20 12.54 -1.26 17.60
N SER A 21 13.26 -2.35 17.36
CA SER A 21 13.48 -2.91 16.02
C SER A 21 12.17 -3.39 15.38
N LEU A 22 11.37 -4.17 16.12
CA LEU A 22 10.06 -4.64 15.66
C LEU A 22 9.12 -3.46 15.40
N ARG A 23 9.08 -2.46 16.29
CA ARG A 23 8.26 -1.25 16.06
C ARG A 23 8.69 -0.47 14.82
N LYS A 24 9.99 -0.38 14.49
CA LYS A 24 10.44 0.29 13.26
C LYS A 24 9.96 -0.44 12.00
N GLN A 25 10.03 -1.76 11.97
CA GLN A 25 9.54 -2.57 10.84
C GLN A 25 8.03 -2.42 10.66
N VAL A 26 7.28 -2.59 11.75
CA VAL A 26 5.80 -2.44 11.75
C VAL A 26 5.41 -1.02 11.35
N LYS A 27 6.12 0.02 11.81
CA LYS A 27 5.85 1.41 11.41
C LYS A 27 5.81 1.59 9.89
N LYS A 28 6.77 1.00 9.17
CA LYS A 28 6.83 1.08 7.70
C LYS A 28 5.58 0.44 7.07
N MET A 29 5.20 -0.75 7.52
CA MET A 29 4.02 -1.47 7.03
C MET A 29 2.70 -0.78 7.41
N GLU A 30 2.62 -0.21 8.60
CA GLU A 30 1.42 0.48 9.08
C GLU A 30 1.16 1.80 8.37
N VAL A 31 2.23 2.55 8.06
CA VAL A 31 2.10 3.79 7.28
C VAL A 31 1.56 3.47 5.89
N THR A 32 2.12 2.46 5.21
CA THR A 32 1.67 2.12 3.85
C THR A 32 0.25 1.54 3.84
N GLN A 33 -0.10 0.65 4.78
CA GLN A 33 -1.44 0.02 4.76
C GLN A 33 -2.57 1.02 5.01
N HIS A 34 -2.32 2.07 5.80
CA HIS A 34 -3.32 3.09 6.16
C HIS A 34 -3.27 4.31 5.23
N ALA A 35 -2.28 4.39 4.33
CA ALA A 35 -2.19 5.46 3.36
C ALA A 35 -3.37 5.42 2.37
N ARG A 36 -3.68 6.59 1.80
CA ARG A 36 -4.54 6.68 0.63
C ARG A 36 -3.68 6.66 -0.62
N TYR A 37 -4.18 6.00 -1.66
CA TYR A 37 -3.52 5.89 -2.95
C TYR A 37 -4.38 6.50 -4.07
N ILE A 38 -3.70 6.94 -5.12
CA ILE A 38 -4.31 7.45 -6.36
C ILE A 38 -4.98 6.29 -7.09
N CYS A 39 -6.26 6.46 -7.41
CA CYS A 39 -7.01 5.48 -8.19
C CYS A 39 -6.62 5.55 -9.66
N THR A 40 -6.24 4.43 -10.26
CA THR A 40 -5.93 4.32 -11.69
C THR A 40 -7.16 4.49 -12.59
N PHE A 41 -8.38 4.37 -12.04
CA PHE A 41 -9.60 4.48 -12.82
C PHE A 41 -10.21 5.87 -12.83
N CYS A 42 -10.18 6.59 -11.71
CA CYS A 42 -10.83 7.90 -11.57
C CYS A 42 -9.89 9.03 -11.15
N GLY A 43 -8.59 8.77 -11.04
CA GLY A 43 -7.55 9.75 -10.70
C GLY A 43 -7.55 10.28 -9.25
N LYS A 44 -8.61 10.04 -8.48
CA LYS A 44 -8.75 10.56 -7.11
C LYS A 44 -7.88 9.77 -6.10
N ASN A 45 -7.24 10.48 -5.16
CA ASN A 45 -6.48 9.89 -4.04
C ASN A 45 -7.40 9.33 -2.94
N SER A 46 -8.16 8.29 -3.27
CA SER A 46 -9.25 7.77 -2.45
C SER A 46 -9.27 6.25 -2.32
N VAL A 47 -8.25 5.56 -2.87
CA VAL A 47 -8.08 4.12 -2.68
C VAL A 47 -7.57 3.86 -1.27
N LYS A 48 -8.25 2.98 -0.55
CA LYS A 48 -7.88 2.55 0.81
C LYS A 48 -8.01 1.03 0.93
N ARG A 49 -7.23 0.43 1.81
CA ARG A 49 -7.30 -1.00 2.11
C ARG A 49 -8.60 -1.32 2.85
N THR A 50 -9.31 -2.34 2.37
CA THR A 50 -10.51 -2.89 3.04
C THR A 50 -10.15 -4.17 3.79
N ALA A 51 -9.43 -5.07 3.14
CA ALA A 51 -8.90 -6.30 3.74
C ALA A 51 -7.48 -6.59 3.21
N VAL A 52 -6.85 -7.67 3.68
CA VAL A 52 -5.56 -8.11 3.14
C VAL A 52 -5.71 -8.37 1.63
N GLY A 53 -4.93 -7.67 0.81
CA GLY A 53 -4.96 -7.82 -0.64
C GLY A 53 -6.17 -7.19 -1.35
N ILE A 54 -7.13 -6.62 -0.61
CA ILE A 54 -8.34 -6.01 -1.18
C ILE A 54 -8.31 -4.49 -0.95
N TRP A 55 -8.32 -3.75 -2.04
CA TRP A 55 -8.24 -2.29 -2.05
C TRP A 55 -9.45 -1.69 -2.74
N GLU A 56 -10.11 -0.73 -2.11
CA GLU A 56 -11.33 -0.13 -2.62
C GLU A 56 -11.18 1.37 -2.77
N CYS A 57 -11.62 1.89 -3.92
CA CYS A 57 -11.72 3.31 -4.16
C CYS A 57 -13.05 3.84 -3.64
N ARG A 58 -13.04 4.71 -2.62
CA ARG A 58 -14.28 5.27 -2.08
C ARG A 58 -15.04 6.17 -3.05
N SER A 59 -14.36 6.72 -4.05
CA SER A 59 -15.00 7.67 -4.98
C SER A 59 -15.68 6.98 -6.16
N CYS A 60 -15.03 5.99 -6.79
CA CYS A 60 -15.60 5.26 -7.94
C CYS A 60 -16.09 3.85 -7.62
N ARG A 61 -16.01 3.43 -6.34
CA ARG A 61 -16.42 2.11 -5.83
C ARG A 61 -15.78 0.90 -6.53
N LYS A 62 -14.67 1.12 -7.23
CA LYS A 62 -13.89 0.02 -7.83
C LYS A 62 -13.04 -0.66 -6.77
N THR A 63 -13.11 -1.99 -6.76
CA THR A 63 -12.30 -2.86 -5.92
C THR A 63 -11.19 -3.48 -6.76
N VAL A 64 -9.97 -3.52 -6.21
CA VAL A 64 -8.76 -3.99 -6.87
C VAL A 64 -8.04 -4.98 -5.97
N ALA A 65 -7.60 -6.09 -6.56
CA ALA A 65 -6.67 -7.00 -5.93
C ALA A 65 -5.26 -6.40 -5.96
N GLY A 66 -4.64 -6.26 -4.78
CA GLY A 66 -3.34 -5.64 -4.60
C GLY A 66 -2.47 -6.39 -3.59
N GLY A 67 -1.41 -5.74 -3.11
CA GLY A 67 -0.55 -6.30 -2.08
C GLY A 67 -1.17 -6.29 -0.69
N ALA A 68 -0.53 -6.99 0.25
CA ALA A 68 -0.98 -7.03 1.64
C ALA A 68 -0.94 -5.65 2.32
N TRP A 69 0.09 -4.85 2.06
CA TRP A 69 0.34 -3.55 2.71
C TRP A 69 0.43 -2.35 1.75
N THR A 70 0.50 -2.61 0.44
CA THR A 70 0.55 -1.60 -0.63
C THR A 70 -0.39 -2.00 -1.77
N VAL A 71 -0.97 -1.04 -2.49
CA VAL A 71 -1.87 -1.32 -3.64
C VAL A 71 -1.17 -2.11 -4.73
N SER A 72 0.10 -1.79 -5.03
CA SER A 72 0.93 -2.53 -5.98
C SER A 72 2.20 -3.03 -5.29
N THR A 73 2.57 -4.28 -5.56
CA THR A 73 3.86 -4.84 -5.14
C THR A 73 4.90 -4.66 -6.26
N ALA A 74 6.18 -4.67 -5.90
CA ALA A 74 7.28 -4.59 -6.87
C ALA A 74 7.26 -5.80 -7.82
N ALA A 75 7.09 -7.00 -7.27
CA ALA A 75 7.00 -8.23 -8.07
C ALA A 75 5.80 -8.23 -9.05
N ALA A 76 4.64 -7.71 -8.63
CA ALA A 76 3.50 -7.59 -9.56
C ALA A 76 3.76 -6.55 -10.65
N ALA A 77 4.45 -5.46 -10.34
CA ALA A 77 4.82 -4.45 -11.33
C ALA A 77 5.78 -5.03 -12.39
N THR A 78 6.82 -5.76 -11.97
CA THR A 78 7.77 -6.40 -12.90
C THR A 78 7.10 -7.49 -13.74
N THR A 79 6.21 -8.27 -13.13
CA THR A 79 5.48 -9.33 -13.85
C THR A 79 4.58 -8.74 -14.93
N ARG A 80 3.85 -7.64 -14.63
CA ARG A 80 3.02 -6.95 -15.64
C ARG A 80 3.84 -6.42 -16.82
N SER A 81 5.02 -5.84 -16.57
CA SER A 81 5.88 -5.35 -17.66
C SER A 81 6.44 -6.49 -18.51
N THR A 82 6.84 -7.60 -17.88
CA THR A 82 7.37 -8.77 -18.60
C THR A 82 6.30 -9.44 -19.45
N ILE A 83 5.09 -9.63 -18.91
CA ILE A 83 3.97 -10.23 -19.66
C ILE A 83 3.62 -9.35 -20.87
N ARG A 84 3.55 -8.02 -20.70
CA ARG A 84 3.27 -7.11 -21.81
C ARG A 84 4.30 -7.27 -22.93
N ARG A 85 5.59 -7.24 -22.60
CA ARG A 85 6.68 -7.42 -23.56
C ARG A 85 6.61 -8.77 -24.29
N LEU A 86 6.31 -9.85 -23.58
CA LEU A 86 6.21 -11.18 -24.19
C LEU A 86 5.02 -11.31 -25.14
N ARG A 87 3.90 -10.63 -24.85
CA ARG A 87 2.74 -10.59 -25.75
C ARG A 87 3.06 -9.83 -27.04
N GLU A 88 3.71 -8.67 -26.93
CA GLU A 88 4.15 -7.87 -28.08
C GLU A 88 5.10 -8.67 -29.00
N ILE A 89 5.95 -9.55 -28.45
CA ILE A 89 6.84 -10.41 -29.25
C ILE A 89 6.07 -11.56 -29.92
N ALA A 90 5.03 -12.10 -29.29
CA ALA A 90 4.29 -13.26 -29.80
C ALA A 90 3.23 -12.91 -30.85
N GLU A 91 2.77 -11.67 -30.89
CA GLU A 91 1.76 -11.16 -31.85
C GLU A 91 2.37 -10.54 -33.12
N VAL A 92 3.71 -10.46 -33.19
CA VAL A 92 4.50 -10.15 -34.40
C VAL A 92 4.90 -11.46 -35.07
#